data_AF-A0A2P2L9S1-F1
#
_entry.id   AF-A0A2P2L9S1-F1
#
_cell.length_a   1.000
_cell.length_b   1.000
_cell.length_c   1.000
_cell.angle_alpha   90.00
_cell.angle_beta   90.00
_cell.angle_gamma   90.00
#
_symmetry.space_group_name_H-M   'P 1'
#
loop_
_entity.id
_entity.type
_entity.pdbx_description
1 polymer ?
#
loop_
_entity_poly.entity_id
_entity_poly.type
_entity_poly.pdbx_seq_one_letter_code
_entity_poly.pdbx_strand_id
1 'polypeptide(L)'
;MVIHSASDPRPRTTLCGDYFYNYFTRGLDILFDGQTHKIKKFVLHTNYPGHADFNSYIKCNFVIQGSNSSLSFLLMVGFMCLCLTDTHVSLLLAEVNNSKQTITPSTKWDQVKEILGDSGRAAIQTQGSTSNPFGSTFVYGYQNIAFEVMKNGYIATVTLFQS
;
A
#
# COMPACT_ATOMS: atom_id res chain seq x y z
N MET A 1 23.66 -7.46 -0.32
CA MET A 1 22.84 -6.40 0.32
C MET A 1 23.51 -5.07 0.00
N VAL A 2 23.03 -4.35 -1.00
CA VAL A 2 23.54 -3.02 -1.34
C VAL A 2 22.58 -2.04 -0.68
N ILE A 3 22.99 -1.51 0.46
CA ILE A 3 22.32 -0.38 1.08
C ILE A 3 22.88 0.84 0.35
N HIS A 4 22.05 1.51 -0.45
CA HIS A 4 22.42 2.81 -0.98
C HIS A 4 22.55 3.78 0.20
N SER A 5 23.77 3.93 0.70
CA SER A 5 24.14 5.01 1.60
C SER A 5 24.09 6.29 0.78
N ALA A 6 23.24 7.24 1.17
CA ALA A 6 23.14 8.54 0.54
C ALA A 6 24.39 9.38 0.88
N SER A 7 25.51 9.10 0.22
CA SER A 7 26.57 10.10 0.06
C SER A 7 26.19 10.98 -1.13
N ASP A 8 25.18 11.81 -0.92
CA ASP A 8 24.80 12.86 -1.85
C ASP A 8 25.72 14.07 -1.60
N PRO A 9 26.56 14.47 -2.57
CA PRO A 9 27.52 15.56 -2.40
C PRO A 9 26.87 16.96 -2.46
N ARG A 10 25.54 17.06 -2.43
CA ARG A 10 24.86 18.36 -2.47
C ARG A 10 25.21 19.22 -1.23
N PRO A 11 25.49 20.53 -1.43
CA PRO A 11 25.85 21.45 -0.35
C PRO A 11 24.83 21.44 0.80
N ARG A 12 25.29 21.56 2.05
CA ARG A 12 24.47 21.67 3.27
C ARG A 12 23.58 22.93 3.26
N THR A 13 22.53 22.95 2.46
CA THR A 13 21.36 23.81 2.64
C THR A 13 20.21 22.91 3.08
N THR A 14 19.89 22.97 4.37
CA THR A 14 19.25 21.90 5.16
C THR A 14 17.72 21.81 4.98
N LEU A 15 17.28 21.35 3.82
CA LEU A 15 15.98 20.66 3.67
C LEU A 15 16.24 19.36 2.91
N CYS A 16 16.43 18.27 3.64
CA CYS A 16 16.46 16.94 3.05
C CYS A 16 15.06 16.65 2.47
N GLY A 17 14.99 16.22 1.21
CA GLY A 17 13.73 15.85 0.58
C GLY A 17 13.17 14.54 1.15
N ASP A 18 11.87 14.32 0.99
CA ASP A 18 11.26 13.04 1.34
C ASP A 18 11.95 11.89 0.58
N TYR A 19 12.07 10.72 1.23
CA TYR A 19 12.80 9.58 0.67
C TYR A 19 12.06 8.25 0.88
N PHE A 20 12.16 7.35 -0.09
CA PHE A 20 11.56 6.02 -0.04
C PHE A 20 12.55 4.95 0.40
N TYR A 21 12.12 4.05 1.28
CA TYR A 21 12.76 2.76 1.50
C TYR A 21 11.88 1.64 0.91
N ASN A 22 12.43 0.93 -0.07
CA ASN A 22 11.74 -0.15 -0.78
C ASN A 22 12.14 -1.50 -0.19
N TYR A 23 11.17 -2.24 0.33
CA TYR A 23 11.34 -3.58 0.87
C TYR A 23 10.77 -4.59 -0.14
N PHE A 24 11.50 -4.82 -1.23
CA PHE A 24 11.09 -5.70 -2.33
C PHE A 24 10.65 -7.09 -1.86
N THR A 25 11.36 -7.69 -0.91
CA THR A 25 11.03 -9.02 -0.36
C THR A 25 9.81 -9.04 0.56
N ARG A 26 9.27 -7.86 0.92
CA ARG A 26 8.05 -7.71 1.73
C ARG A 26 6.89 -7.08 0.95
N GLY A 27 7.12 -6.67 -0.29
CA GLY A 27 6.12 -5.98 -1.10
C GLY A 27 5.71 -4.62 -0.53
N LEU A 28 6.63 -3.90 0.10
CA LEU A 28 6.33 -2.70 0.86
C LEU A 28 7.29 -1.57 0.52
N ASP A 29 6.75 -0.38 0.22
CA ASP A 29 7.53 0.85 0.21
C ASP A 29 7.08 1.78 1.34
N ILE A 30 8.05 2.44 1.97
CA ILE A 30 7.79 3.41 3.05
C ILE A 30 8.38 4.76 2.63
N LEU A 31 7.53 5.78 2.55
CA LEU A 31 7.94 7.16 2.36
C LEU A 31 8.19 7.81 3.71
N PHE A 32 9.39 8.32 3.91
CA PHE A 32 9.77 9.11 5.07
C PHE A 32 9.83 10.58 4.73
N ASP A 33 9.39 11.40 5.68
CA ASP A 33 9.57 12.84 5.67
C ASP A 33 11.04 13.19 5.82
N GLY A 34 11.56 13.98 4.89
CA GLY A 34 12.99 14.29 4.85
C GLY A 34 13.48 15.10 6.05
N GLN A 35 12.60 15.84 6.73
CA GLN A 35 12.96 16.67 7.88
C GLN A 35 12.81 15.93 9.20
N THR A 36 11.67 15.26 9.41
CA THR A 36 11.34 14.62 10.68
C THR A 36 11.71 13.14 10.74
N HIS A 37 12.08 12.55 9.61
CA HIS A 37 12.30 11.11 9.44
C HIS A 37 11.10 10.26 9.91
N LYS A 38 9.89 10.87 9.92
CA LYS A 38 8.63 10.18 10.22
C LYS A 38 8.02 9.62 8.96
N ILE A 39 7.24 8.55 9.11
CA ILE A 39 6.56 7.92 7.99
C ILE A 39 5.40 8.81 7.50
N LYS A 40 5.32 9.06 6.20
CA LYS A 40 4.23 9.79 5.54
C LYS A 40 3.26 8.86 4.82
N LYS A 41 3.77 7.78 4.22
CA LYS A 41 3.01 6.91 3.34
C LYS A 41 3.57 5.50 3.32
N PHE A 42 2.68 4.51 3.25
CA PHE A 42 3.00 3.13 2.93
C PHE A 42 2.43 2.78 1.55
N VAL A 43 3.16 2.00 0.76
CA VAL A 43 2.69 1.42 -0.51
C VAL A 43 2.82 -0.10 -0.41
N LEU A 44 1.70 -0.80 -0.56
CA LEU A 44 1.60 -2.25 -0.45
C LEU A 44 1.41 -2.84 -1.84
N HIS A 45 2.30 -3.75 -2.24
CA HIS A 45 2.33 -4.37 -3.56
C HIS A 45 1.68 -5.76 -3.53
N THR A 46 0.74 -6.04 -4.41
CA THR A 46 0.04 -7.34 -4.46
C THR A 46 0.72 -8.38 -5.37
N ASN A 47 1.65 -7.92 -6.22
CA ASN A 47 2.38 -8.73 -7.20
C ASN A 47 1.45 -9.53 -8.15
N TYR A 48 0.43 -8.89 -8.72
CA TYR A 48 -0.43 -9.54 -9.73
C TYR A 48 0.22 -9.59 -11.12
N PRO A 49 0.12 -10.72 -11.84
CA PRO A 49 0.52 -10.80 -13.24
C PRO A 49 -0.23 -9.77 -14.09
N GLY A 50 0.50 -9.13 -15.01
CA GLY A 50 -0.05 -8.08 -15.85
C GLY A 50 0.05 -6.68 -15.25
N HIS A 51 0.70 -6.50 -14.11
CA HIS A 51 1.15 -5.18 -13.66
C HIS A 51 2.57 -4.90 -14.17
N ALA A 52 2.93 -3.64 -14.38
CA ALA A 52 4.28 -3.26 -14.82
C ALA A 52 5.36 -3.72 -13.84
N ASP A 53 5.05 -3.71 -12.54
CA ASP A 53 5.95 -4.12 -11.46
C ASP A 53 5.83 -5.60 -11.09
N PHE A 54 5.17 -6.41 -11.92
CA PHE A 54 5.09 -7.84 -11.66
C PHE A 54 6.48 -8.47 -11.54
N ASN A 55 6.68 -9.26 -10.48
CA ASN A 55 7.95 -9.90 -10.12
C ASN A 55 9.06 -8.94 -9.63
N SER A 56 8.83 -7.63 -9.60
CA SER A 56 9.73 -6.68 -8.93
C SER A 56 9.61 -6.74 -7.40
N TYR A 57 8.42 -7.13 -6.91
CA TYR A 57 8.09 -7.23 -5.48
C TYR A 57 7.52 -8.62 -5.14
N ILE A 58 7.79 -9.11 -3.93
CA ILE A 58 7.02 -10.20 -3.33
C ILE A 58 5.65 -9.66 -2.93
N LYS A 59 4.60 -10.48 -3.03
CA LYS A 59 3.24 -10.13 -2.58
C LYS A 59 3.22 -9.73 -1.10
N CYS A 60 2.74 -8.53 -0.80
CA CYS A 60 2.47 -8.08 0.55
C CYS A 60 1.16 -8.70 1.05
N ASN A 61 1.19 -9.43 2.18
CA ASN A 61 0.01 -10.05 2.78
C ASN A 61 -0.64 -9.10 3.81
N PHE A 62 -1.40 -8.11 3.32
CA PHE A 62 -2.11 -7.16 4.17
C PHE A 62 -3.54 -7.58 4.50
N VAL A 63 -4.08 -6.97 5.57
CA VAL A 63 -5.48 -7.11 5.97
C VAL A 63 -5.97 -5.73 6.41
N ILE A 64 -6.90 -5.15 5.65
CA ILE A 64 -7.50 -3.84 5.94
C ILE A 64 -8.94 -4.07 6.42
N GLN A 65 -9.29 -3.50 7.56
CA GLN A 65 -10.66 -3.52 8.09
C GLN A 65 -11.44 -2.31 7.57
N GLY A 66 -12.58 -2.56 6.93
CA GLY A 66 -13.51 -1.54 6.43
C GLY A 66 -14.41 -0.99 7.53
N SER A 67 -13.86 -0.55 8.67
CA SER A 67 -14.67 0.07 9.72
C SER A 67 -14.89 1.56 9.43
N ASN A 68 -16.14 2.04 9.56
CA ASN A 68 -16.59 3.44 9.37
C ASN A 68 -16.00 4.48 10.36
N SER A 69 -14.88 4.20 11.02
CA SER A 69 -14.26 5.11 11.97
C SER A 69 -12.74 5.08 11.85
N SER A 70 -12.14 6.23 12.12
CA SER A 70 -10.74 6.65 11.96
C SER A 70 -9.67 5.78 12.67
N LEU A 71 -10.05 4.60 13.17
CA LEU A 71 -9.25 3.63 13.92
C LEU A 71 -8.56 2.57 13.05
N SER A 72 -8.94 2.42 11.78
CA SER A 72 -8.37 1.42 10.85
C SER A 72 -6.90 1.69 10.49
N PHE A 73 -6.47 2.95 10.52
CA PHE A 73 -5.10 3.36 10.20
C PHE A 73 -4.08 2.92 11.27
N LEU A 74 -4.47 3.00 12.55
CA LEU A 74 -3.62 2.66 13.69
C LEU A 74 -3.42 1.15 13.83
N LEU A 75 -4.44 0.36 13.52
CA LEU A 75 -4.36 -1.10 13.61
C LEU A 75 -3.39 -1.67 12.58
N MET A 76 -3.30 -1.08 11.38
CA MET A 76 -2.49 -1.63 10.30
C MET A 76 -0.98 -1.35 10.44
N VAL A 77 -0.61 -0.16 10.94
CA VAL A 77 0.78 0.15 11.30
C VAL A 77 1.21 -0.66 12.53
N GLY A 78 0.30 -0.86 13.49
CA GLY A 78 0.49 -1.77 14.61
C GLY A 78 0.72 -3.21 14.18
N PHE A 79 -0.02 -3.71 13.20
CA PHE A 79 0.09 -5.09 12.69
C PHE A 79 1.41 -5.36 11.98
N MET A 80 1.93 -4.40 11.20
CA MET A 80 3.24 -4.55 10.57
C MET A 80 4.38 -4.51 11.60
N CYS A 81 4.19 -3.77 12.70
CA CYS A 81 5.10 -3.71 13.85
C CYS A 81 5.01 -4.96 14.75
N LEU A 82 3.83 -5.59 14.88
CA LEU A 82 3.59 -6.76 15.73
C LEU A 82 4.04 -8.11 15.15
N CYS A 83 4.55 -8.16 13.92
CA CYS A 83 5.12 -9.37 13.30
C CYS A 83 6.38 -9.93 14.01
N LEU A 84 6.68 -9.54 15.25
CA LEU A 84 7.75 -10.11 16.07
C LEU A 84 7.26 -11.20 17.05
N THR A 85 5.94 -11.41 17.23
CA THR A 85 5.45 -12.48 18.12
C THR A 85 4.30 -13.26 17.49
N ASP A 86 4.57 -14.50 17.07
CA ASP A 86 3.63 -15.45 16.44
C ASP A 86 2.29 -15.64 17.18
N THR A 87 2.27 -15.44 18.49
CA THR A 87 1.12 -15.75 19.35
C THR A 87 -0.02 -14.73 19.33
N HIS A 88 0.21 -13.48 18.90
CA HIS A 88 -0.86 -12.46 18.83
C HIS A 88 -1.58 -12.43 17.48
N VAL A 89 -0.99 -13.00 16.42
CA VAL A 89 -1.59 -13.05 15.08
C VAL A 89 -2.79 -14.00 15.05
N SER A 90 -2.72 -15.15 15.74
CA SER A 90 -3.78 -16.17 15.72
C SER A 90 -5.08 -15.75 16.42
N LEU A 91 -4.99 -14.94 17.48
CA LEU A 91 -6.18 -14.43 18.19
C LEU A 91 -6.91 -13.35 17.40
N LEU A 92 -6.18 -12.48 16.69
CA LEU A 92 -6.78 -11.46 15.81
C LEU A 92 -7.44 -12.07 14.56
N LEU A 93 -6.86 -13.13 13.97
CA LEU A 93 -7.50 -13.86 12.88
C LEU A 93 -8.82 -14.52 13.30
N ALA A 94 -8.94 -14.94 14.57
CA ALA A 94 -10.17 -15.55 15.09
C ALA A 94 -11.31 -14.53 15.23
N GLU A 95 -11.01 -13.26 15.51
CA GLU A 95 -12.01 -12.18 15.65
C GLU A 95 -12.45 -11.60 14.29
N VAL A 96 -11.59 -11.69 13.26
CA VAL A 96 -11.87 -11.32 11.86
C VAL A 96 -12.96 -12.20 11.21
N ASN A 97 -13.19 -13.41 11.73
CA ASN A 97 -14.17 -14.35 11.16
C ASN A 97 -15.64 -13.93 11.33
N ASN A 98 -15.94 -12.80 12.01
CA ASN A 98 -17.31 -12.33 12.22
C ASN A 98 -17.66 -11.00 11.50
N SER A 99 -16.74 -10.39 10.75
CA SER A 99 -17.00 -9.14 10.03
C SER A 99 -16.84 -9.30 8.50
N LYS A 100 -17.95 -9.15 7.77
CA LYS A 100 -18.03 -9.16 6.28
C LYS A 100 -17.25 -8.02 5.58
N GLN A 101 -16.29 -7.37 6.23
CA GLN A 101 -15.70 -6.08 5.82
C GLN A 101 -14.17 -6.09 5.88
N THR A 102 -13.54 -7.10 5.29
CA THR A 102 -12.07 -7.19 5.24
C THR A 102 -11.56 -7.14 3.80
N ILE A 103 -10.56 -6.30 3.54
CA ILE A 103 -9.86 -6.19 2.26
C ILE A 103 -8.47 -6.81 2.40
N THR A 104 -8.17 -7.74 1.50
CA THR A 104 -6.90 -8.46 1.42
C THR A 104 -6.30 -8.26 0.03
N PRO A 105 -5.04 -8.66 -0.22
CA PRO A 105 -4.46 -8.59 -1.56
C PRO A 105 -5.29 -9.33 -2.62
N SER A 106 -6.06 -10.35 -2.23
CA SER A 106 -6.91 -11.13 -3.15
C SER A 106 -8.29 -10.54 -3.40
N THR A 107 -8.66 -9.47 -2.68
CA THR A 107 -9.96 -8.82 -2.84
C THR A 107 -10.03 -8.13 -4.20
N LYS A 108 -11.12 -8.34 -4.94
CA LYS A 108 -11.36 -7.68 -6.23
C LYS A 108 -11.94 -6.28 -6.03
N TRP A 109 -11.75 -5.42 -7.01
CA TRP A 109 -12.23 -4.04 -6.95
C TRP A 109 -13.73 -3.89 -6.67
N ASP A 110 -14.57 -4.77 -7.24
CA ASP A 110 -16.00 -4.74 -6.98
C ASP A 110 -16.34 -4.98 -5.50
N GLN A 111 -15.62 -5.90 -4.85
CA GLN A 111 -15.78 -6.17 -3.42
C GLN A 111 -15.28 -5.00 -2.56
N VAL A 112 -14.23 -4.29 -2.99
CA VAL A 112 -13.77 -3.08 -2.28
C VAL A 112 -14.87 -2.01 -2.29
N LYS A 113 -15.55 -1.80 -3.42
CA LYS A 113 -16.68 -0.86 -3.50
C LYS A 113 -17.86 -1.29 -2.64
N GLU A 114 -18.14 -2.58 -2.52
CA GLU A 114 -19.16 -3.09 -1.60
C GLU A 114 -18.81 -2.82 -0.12
N ILE A 115 -17.52 -2.88 0.23
CA ILE A 115 -17.04 -2.70 1.62
C ILE A 115 -16.93 -1.20 1.99
N LEU A 116 -16.32 -0.38 1.13
CA LEU A 116 -16.00 1.03 1.42
C LEU A 116 -16.99 2.03 0.81
N GLY A 117 -17.94 1.55 0.01
CA GLY A 117 -18.80 2.40 -0.80
C GLY A 117 -18.15 2.85 -2.10
N ASP A 118 -18.92 3.55 -2.93
CA ASP A 118 -18.43 4.07 -4.22
C ASP A 118 -17.51 5.28 -3.99
N SER A 119 -16.27 5.17 -4.47
CA SER A 119 -15.27 6.25 -4.48
C SER A 119 -15.55 7.29 -5.58
N GLY A 120 -16.43 6.97 -6.55
CA GLY A 120 -16.69 7.79 -7.71
C GLY A 120 -15.67 7.57 -8.83
N ARG A 121 -15.33 8.63 -9.57
CA ARG A 121 -14.40 8.52 -10.71
C ARG A 121 -12.96 8.35 -10.22
N ALA A 122 -12.19 7.54 -10.94
CA ALA A 122 -10.76 7.40 -10.70
C ALA A 122 -10.07 8.77 -10.71
N ALA A 123 -9.25 9.03 -9.69
CA ALA A 123 -8.54 10.29 -9.53
C ALA A 123 -7.40 10.43 -10.54
N ILE A 124 -6.74 9.32 -10.87
CA ILE A 124 -5.60 9.27 -11.79
C ILE A 124 -5.74 8.04 -12.67
N GLN A 125 -5.50 8.21 -13.97
CA GLN A 125 -5.23 7.10 -14.87
C GLN A 125 -3.73 7.07 -15.15
N THR A 126 -3.04 6.08 -14.62
CA THR A 126 -1.61 5.91 -14.90
C THR A 126 -1.49 5.36 -16.31
N GLN A 127 -1.23 6.23 -17.28
CA GLN A 127 -0.77 5.77 -18.58
C GLN A 127 0.60 5.16 -18.33
N GLY A 128 0.68 3.83 -18.23
CA GLY A 128 1.95 3.14 -18.13
C GLY A 128 2.92 3.64 -19.21
N SER A 129 4.21 3.36 -19.05
CA SER A 129 5.19 3.72 -20.08
C SER A 129 4.74 3.20 -21.45
N THR A 130 5.19 3.83 -22.54
CA THR A 130 4.96 3.33 -23.92
C THR A 130 5.43 1.88 -24.10
N SER A 131 6.28 1.38 -23.20
CA SER A 131 6.77 0.01 -23.12
C SER A 131 5.95 -0.94 -22.24
N ASN A 132 4.92 -0.49 -21.51
CA ASN A 132 4.11 -1.36 -20.66
C ASN A 132 3.06 -2.12 -21.51
N PRO A 133 3.23 -3.44 -21.73
CA PRO A 133 2.33 -4.21 -22.60
C PRO A 133 0.95 -4.44 -21.98
N PHE A 134 0.78 -4.18 -20.68
CA PHE A 134 -0.45 -4.48 -19.95
C PHE A 134 -1.42 -3.30 -19.88
N GLY A 135 -0.98 -2.13 -20.33
CA GLY A 135 -1.78 -0.90 -20.38
C GLY A 135 -1.88 -0.18 -19.03
N SER A 136 -2.80 0.79 -18.99
CA SER A 136 -3.00 1.67 -17.84
C SER A 136 -3.71 1.03 -16.66
N THR A 137 -3.42 1.55 -15.46
CA THR A 137 -4.15 1.33 -14.21
C THR A 137 -4.99 2.56 -13.86
N PHE A 138 -5.92 2.38 -12.93
CA PHE A 138 -6.77 3.44 -12.40
C PHE A 138 -6.56 3.56 -10.89
N VAL A 139 -6.38 4.79 -10.39
CA VAL A 139 -6.23 5.05 -8.97
C VAL A 139 -7.52 5.63 -8.40
N TYR A 140 -8.07 4.96 -7.38
CA TYR A 140 -9.28 5.35 -6.68
C TYR A 140 -8.92 5.77 -5.25
N GLY A 141 -9.44 6.93 -4.82
CA GLY A 141 -9.13 7.51 -3.51
C GLY A 141 -10.30 7.39 -2.55
N TYR A 142 -10.01 6.98 -1.32
CA TYR A 142 -10.86 7.11 -0.16
C TYR A 142 -10.14 7.96 0.89
N GLN A 143 -10.78 8.20 2.03
CA GLN A 143 -10.11 8.85 3.15
C GLN A 143 -8.90 8.04 3.60
N ASN A 144 -7.71 8.63 3.50
CA ASN A 144 -6.43 8.09 3.96
C ASN A 144 -5.92 6.85 3.20
N ILE A 145 -6.64 6.36 2.18
CA ILE A 145 -6.26 5.18 1.42
C ILE A 145 -6.55 5.37 -0.06
N ALA A 146 -5.64 4.91 -0.91
CA ALA A 146 -5.84 4.87 -2.36
C ALA A 146 -5.54 3.47 -2.90
N PHE A 147 -6.33 3.04 -3.88
CA PHE A 147 -6.22 1.76 -4.55
C PHE A 147 -5.83 1.98 -6.00
N GLU A 148 -4.71 1.40 -6.43
CA GLU A 148 -4.40 1.25 -7.84
C GLU A 148 -4.99 -0.06 -8.36
N VAL A 149 -5.81 0.04 -9.39
CA VAL A 149 -6.62 -1.05 -9.90
C VAL A 149 -6.31 -1.26 -11.38
N MET A 150 -6.04 -2.50 -11.73
CA MET A 150 -5.81 -2.94 -13.11
C MET A 150 -7.12 -3.07 -13.87
N LYS A 151 -7.08 -3.08 -15.20
CA LYS A 151 -8.29 -3.20 -16.06
C LYS A 151 -9.09 -4.48 -15.83
N ASN A 152 -8.46 -5.54 -15.33
CA ASN A 152 -9.09 -6.82 -15.01
C ASN A 152 -9.70 -6.85 -13.59
N GLY A 153 -9.72 -5.72 -12.87
CA GLY A 153 -10.35 -5.58 -11.56
C GLY A 153 -9.51 -6.07 -10.38
N TYR A 154 -8.26 -6.46 -10.60
CA TYR A 154 -7.33 -6.77 -9.52
C TYR A 154 -6.64 -5.50 -9.00
N ILE A 155 -6.38 -5.48 -7.70
CA ILE A 155 -5.66 -4.39 -7.03
C ILE A 155 -4.16 -4.60 -7.26
N ALA A 156 -3.48 -3.64 -7.88
CA ALA A 156 -2.03 -3.67 -8.06
C ALA A 156 -1.30 -3.18 -6.80
N THR A 157 -1.72 -2.03 -6.30
CA THR A 157 -1.13 -1.41 -5.11
C THR A 157 -2.18 -0.81 -4.20
N VAL A 158 -1.88 -0.79 -2.90
CA VAL A 158 -2.65 -0.05 -1.89
C VAL A 158 -1.74 0.97 -1.25
N THR A 159 -2.11 2.24 -1.32
CA THR A 159 -1.36 3.33 -0.72
C THR A 159 -2.09 3.84 0.51
N LEU A 160 -1.42 3.86 1.65
CA LEU A 160 -1.92 4.43 2.90
C LEU A 160 -1.20 5.74 3.15
N PHE A 161 -1.93 6.80 3.49
CA PHE A 161 -1.34 8.08 3.85
C PHE A 161 -2.20 8.79 4.89
N GLN A 162 -1.58 9.65 5.68
CA GLN A 162 -2.30 10.59 6.53
C GLN A 162 -2.41 11.93 5.80
N SER A 163 -3.64 12.41 5.59
CA SER A 163 -3.95 13.73 5.04
C SER A 163 -3.73 14.84 6.05
#